data_AF-A0AAU4TZW5-F1
#
_entry.id   AF-A0AAU4TZW5-F1
#
_cell.length_a   1.000
_cell.length_b   1.000
_cell.length_c   1.000
_cell.angle_alpha   90.00
_cell.angle_beta   90.00
_cell.angle_gamma   90.00
#
_symmetry.space_group_name_H-M   'P 1'
#
loop_
_entity.id
_entity.type
_entity.pdbx_description
1 polymer ?
#
loop_
_entity_poly.entity_id
_entity_poly.type
_entity_poly.pdbx_seq_one_letter_code
_entity_poly.pdbx_strand_id
1 'polypeptide(L)' 'MTYTFRALAAAAEIDPDGYFTEAGFSKGADGGGFVMLFMSSEEEPDEQDIGLGFDMHWLVTAGQGTAYGCVRELT' A
#
# COMPACT_ATOMS: atom_id res chain seq x y z
N MET A 1 -9.89 -13.19 3.20
CA MET A 1 -9.01 -13.86 2.22
C MET A 1 -7.58 -13.65 2.69
N THR A 2 -6.73 -14.67 2.60
CA THR A 2 -5.32 -14.57 3.05
C THR A 2 -4.41 -14.83 1.86
N TYR A 3 -3.48 -13.92 1.60
CA TYR A 3 -2.48 -14.06 0.53
C TYR A 3 -1.12 -14.39 1.13
N THR A 4 -0.35 -15.23 0.44
CA THR A 4 1.03 -15.57 0.83
C THR A 4 1.91 -15.54 -0.40
N PHE A 5 2.99 -14.76 -0.33
CA PHE A 5 3.98 -14.67 -1.40
C PHE A 5 5.37 -14.39 -0.82
N ARG A 6 6.41 -14.69 -1.61
CA ARG A 6 7.79 -14.28 -1.31
C ARG A 6 8.09 -13.01 -2.10
N ALA A 7 8.44 -11.94 -1.40
CA ALA A 7 8.92 -10.72 -2.03
C ALA A 7 10.32 -10.96 -2.62
N LEU A 8 10.53 -10.51 -3.86
CA LEU A 8 11.83 -10.48 -4.53
C LEU A 8 12.41 -9.06 -4.62
N ALA A 9 11.57 -8.03 -4.49
CA ALA A 9 12.01 -6.65 -4.32
C ALA A 9 11.21 -5.94 -3.23
N ALA A 10 11.83 -4.92 -2.65
CA ALA A 10 11.25 -3.98 -1.71
C ALA A 10 11.77 -2.58 -2.06
N ALA A 11 10.89 -1.58 -2.03
CA ALA A 11 11.22 -0.20 -2.35
C ALA A 11 10.39 0.76 -1.51
N ALA A 12 10.88 1.99 -1.36
CA ALA A 12 10.13 3.11 -0.85
C ALA A 12 10.39 4.32 -1.74
N GLU A 13 9.36 5.11 -1.98
CA GLU A 13 9.38 6.28 -2.84
C GLU A 13 8.48 7.36 -2.23
N ILE A 14 8.82 8.62 -2.44
CA ILE A 14 7.88 9.72 -2.24
C ILE A 14 7.33 10.00 -3.63
N ASP A 15 6.00 9.95 -3.80
CA ASP A 15 5.37 10.20 -5.09
C ASP A 15 5.94 11.51 -5.68
N PRO A 16 6.38 11.53 -6.94
CA PRO A 16 6.84 12.74 -7.59
C PRO A 16 5.88 13.93 -7.49
N ASP A 17 4.57 13.69 -7.31
CA ASP A 17 3.56 14.73 -7.09
C ASP A 17 3.46 15.19 -5.62
N GLY A 18 4.09 14.46 -4.69
CA GLY A 18 4.26 14.81 -3.29
C GLY A 18 3.06 14.51 -2.40
N TYR A 19 2.03 13.81 -2.89
CA TYR A 19 0.86 13.51 -2.08
C TYR A 19 1.05 12.33 -1.14
N PHE A 20 1.91 11.38 -1.51
CA PHE A 20 2.09 10.14 -0.76
C PHE A 20 3.55 9.76 -0.57
N THR A 21 3.84 9.24 0.62
CA THR A 21 5.02 8.40 0.85
C THR A 21 4.61 6.94 0.70
N GLU A 22 5.26 6.22 -0.22
CA GLU A 22 4.96 4.84 -0.57
C GLU A 22 6.04 3.87 -0.09
N ALA A 23 5.64 2.68 0.36
CA ALA A 23 6.52 1.56 0.65
C ALA A 23 5.91 0.25 0.17
N GLY A 24 6.66 -0.54 -0.61
CA GLY A 24 6.09 -1.69 -1.30
C GLY A 24 6.97 -2.93 -1.35
N PHE A 25 6.31 -4.06 -1.56
CA PHE A 25 6.90 -5.37 -1.81
C PHE A 25 6.34 -5.96 -3.08
N SER A 26 7.20 -6.53 -3.94
CA SER A 26 6.76 -7.20 -5.16
C SER A 26 7.26 -8.64 -5.24
N LYS A 27 6.46 -9.51 -5.83
CA LYS A 27 6.87 -10.87 -6.19
C LYS A 27 7.84 -10.87 -7.38
N GLY A 28 7.68 -9.97 -8.35
CA GLY A 28 8.61 -9.78 -9.47
C GLY A 28 9.78 -8.90 -9.07
N ALA A 29 11.00 -9.25 -9.48
CA ALA A 29 12.19 -8.41 -9.26
C ALA A 29 12.14 -7.08 -10.03
N ASP A 30 11.29 -7.01 -11.06
CA ASP A 30 10.97 -5.83 -11.88
C ASP A 30 9.84 -4.97 -11.29
N GLY A 31 9.35 -5.30 -10.09
CA GLY A 31 8.17 -4.64 -9.51
C GLY A 31 6.84 -5.17 -10.05
N GLY A 32 6.84 -6.20 -10.91
CA GLY A 32 5.65 -6.73 -11.55
C GLY A 32 4.93 -7.82 -10.76
N GLY A 33 3.71 -8.12 -11.22
CA GLY A 33 2.91 -9.26 -10.75
C GLY A 33 2.11 -8.95 -9.48
N PHE A 34 2.45 -9.63 -8.37
CA PHE A 34 1.81 -9.39 -7.08
C PHE A 34 2.59 -8.30 -6.35
N VAL A 35 1.92 -7.19 -6.05
CA VAL A 35 2.52 -6.04 -5.36
C VAL A 35 1.65 -5.66 -4.18
N MET A 36 2.29 -5.47 -3.03
CA MET A 36 1.66 -4.91 -1.84
C MET A 36 2.31 -3.57 -1.56
N LEU A 37 1.51 -2.50 -1.54
CA LEU A 37 1.96 -1.12 -1.38
C LEU A 37 1.25 -0.50 -0.18
N PHE A 38 2.01 0.11 0.71
CA PHE A 38 1.54 0.96 1.80
C PHE A 38 1.78 2.40 1.40
N MET A 39 0.79 3.26 1.62
CA MET A 39 0.90 4.68 1.27
C MET A 39 0.44 5.52 2.45
N SER A 40 1.29 6.44 2.87
CA SER A 40 0.96 7.47 3.83
C SER A 40 0.64 8.74 3.08
N SER A 41 -0.56 9.28 3.26
CA SER A 41 -0.85 10.64 2.80
C SER A 41 0.03 11.63 3.56
N GLU A 42 0.55 12.64 2.88
CA GLU A 42 1.22 13.79 3.50
C GLU A 42 0.20 14.88 3.91
N GLU A 43 -1.08 14.74 3.51
CA GLU A 43 -2.16 15.63 3.93
C GLU A 43 -2.66 15.28 5.34
N GLU A 44 -3.07 16.31 6.10
CA GLU A 44 -3.75 16.10 7.37
C GLU A 44 -5.06 15.34 7.16
N PRO A 45 -5.31 14.25 7.91
CA PRO A 45 -6.50 13.43 7.74
C PRO A 45 -7.76 14.24 8.06
N ASP A 46 -8.79 14.10 7.23
CA ASP A 46 -10.09 14.72 7.49
C ASP A 46 -10.89 13.96 8.56
N GLU A 47 -12.08 14.46 8.92
CA GLU A 47 -12.92 13.82 9.95
C GLU A 47 -13.34 12.38 9.58
N GLN A 48 -13.47 12.09 8.28
CA GLN A 48 -13.78 10.76 7.78
C GLN A 48 -12.54 9.86 7.88
N ASP A 49 -11.36 10.35 7.51
CA ASP A 49 -10.10 9.61 7.61
C ASP A 49 -9.81 9.23 9.07
N ILE A 50 -10.00 10.17 9.99
CA ILE A 50 -9.87 9.92 11.44
C ILE A 50 -10.91 8.88 11.89
N GLY A 51 -12.17 9.02 11.46
CA GLY A 51 -13.26 8.11 11.81
C GLY A 51 -13.05 6.68 11.30
N LEU A 52 -12.31 6.53 10.20
CA LEU A 52 -12.00 5.23 9.58
C LEU A 52 -10.65 4.66 9.99
N GLY A 53 -9.82 5.42 10.73
CA GLY A 53 -8.44 5.04 11.06
C GLY A 53 -7.59 4.85 9.80
N PHE A 54 -7.65 5.83 8.91
CA PHE A 54 -7.21 5.69 7.53
C PHE A 54 -5.70 5.87 7.35
N ASP A 55 -4.97 4.76 7.39
CA ASP A 55 -3.67 4.62 6.74
C ASP A 55 -3.88 3.71 5.50
N MET A 56 -3.82 4.30 4.31
CA MET A 56 -4.20 3.61 3.07
C MET A 56 -3.13 2.58 2.66
N HIS A 57 -3.56 1.36 2.35
CA HIS A 57 -2.70 0.38 1.69
C HIS A 57 -3.46 -0.32 0.58
N TRP A 58 -2.77 -0.55 -0.53
CA TRP A 58 -3.35 -1.16 -1.72
C TRP A 58 -2.62 -2.45 -2.05
N LEU A 59 -3.40 -3.45 -2.47
CA LEU A 59 -2.89 -4.75 -2.89
C LEU A 59 -3.25 -4.98 -4.34
N VAL A 60 -2.25 -5.05 -5.20
CA VAL A 60 -2.43 -5.37 -6.63
C VAL A 60 -2.10 -6.82 -6.86
N THR A 61 -3.06 -7.56 -7.44
CA THR A 61 -2.86 -8.94 -7.85
C THR A 61 -2.95 -9.05 -9.37
N ALA A 62 -2.15 -9.95 -9.95
CA ALA A 62 -2.08 -10.16 -11.40
C ALA A 62 -3.41 -10.59 -12.07
N GLY A 63 -4.50 -10.79 -11.31
CA GLY A 63 -5.79 -11.27 -11.83
C GLY A 63 -7.06 -10.69 -11.19
N GLN A 64 -6.98 -9.89 -10.12
CA GLN A 64 -8.18 -9.28 -9.50
C GLN A 64 -8.19 -7.74 -9.50
N GLY A 65 -7.14 -7.09 -10.01
CA GLY A 65 -6.98 -5.64 -9.93
C GLY A 65 -6.45 -5.19 -8.57
N THR A 66 -6.84 -4.00 -8.12
CA THR A 66 -6.40 -3.35 -6.88
C THR A 66 -7.44 -3.54 -5.78
N ALA A 67 -7.07 -4.17 -4.67
CA ALA A 67 -7.85 -4.16 -3.44
C ALA A 67 -7.36 -3.03 -2.53
N TYR A 68 -8.30 -2.28 -1.97
CA TYR A 68 -8.04 -1.15 -1.07
C TYR A 68 -8.40 -1.55 0.36
N GLY A 69 -7.62 -1.08 1.34
CA GLY A 69 -7.96 -1.25 2.75
C GLY A 69 -7.20 -0.30 3.66
N CYS A 70 -7.56 -0.33 4.94
CA CYS A 70 -6.87 0.39 6.01
C CYS A 70 -5.95 -0.56 6.76
N VAL A 71 -4.74 -0.12 7.09
CA VAL A 71 -3.94 -0.77 8.13
C VAL A 71 -4.33 -0.17 9.48
N ARG A 72 -4.36 -1.02 10.51
CA ARG A 72 -4.48 -0.57 11.89
C ARG A 72 -3.19 -0.89 12.61
N GLU A 73 -2.75 0.00 13.48
CA GLU A 73 -1.71 -0.31 14.43
C GLU A 73 -2.15 -1.53 15.28
N LEU A 74 -1.24 -2.50 15.43
CA LEU A 74 -1.43 -3.60 16.35
C LEU A 74 -0.72 -3.25 17.66
N THR A 75 -1.48 -2.78 18.64
CA THR A 75 -1.05 -2.63 20.04
C THR A 75 -1.03 -3.97 20.77
#